data_AF-A0A5N5GPE4-F1
#
_entry.id   AF-A0A5N5GPE4-F1
#
_cell.length_a   1.000
_cell.length_b   1.000
_cell.length_c   1.000
_cell.angle_alpha   90.00
_cell.angle_beta   90.00
_cell.angle_gamma   90.00
#
_symmetry.space_group_name_H-M   'P 1'
#
loop_
_entity.id
_entity.type
_entity.pdbx_description
1 polymer ?
#
loop_
_entity_poly.entity_id
_entity_poly.type
_entity_poly.pdbx_seq_one_letter_code
_entity_poly.pdbx_strand_id
1 'polypeptide(L)'
;MARLNMFPIMVILLLANCALPTLAHLDDSPAVVECKKHFSIKYAFDVYNYIFKGKTIGDFSCRALVALGRPCHNVFVNNTFTYEHTGNRTAIQARADQVFNHCIIATSIPPPSSLS
;
A
#
# COMPACT_ATOMS: atom_id res chain seq x y z
N MET A 1 -28.01 -52.51 -16.83
CA MET A 1 -27.16 -51.38 -17.25
C MET A 1 -28.03 -50.14 -17.27
N ALA A 2 -27.87 -49.22 -16.31
CA ALA A 2 -28.65 -47.98 -16.26
C ALA A 2 -27.94 -46.91 -17.09
N ARG A 3 -28.63 -46.37 -18.10
CA ARG A 3 -28.11 -45.31 -18.97
C ARG A 3 -28.29 -43.99 -18.24
N LEU A 4 -27.22 -43.44 -17.66
CA LEU A 4 -27.28 -42.12 -17.02
C LEU A 4 -27.56 -41.05 -18.07
N ASN A 5 -28.60 -40.25 -17.84
CA ASN A 5 -28.97 -39.11 -18.66
C ASN A 5 -27.89 -38.01 -18.50
N MET A 6 -27.20 -37.64 -19.58
CA MET A 6 -26.05 -36.72 -19.55
C MET A 6 -26.47 -35.25 -19.35
N PHE A 7 -27.70 -34.90 -19.71
CA PHE A 7 -28.23 -33.53 -19.65
C PHE A 7 -28.25 -32.90 -18.25
N PRO A 8 -28.76 -33.56 -17.19
CA PRO A 8 -28.72 -32.98 -15.84
C PRO A 8 -27.29 -32.78 -15.33
N ILE A 9 -26.35 -33.64 -15.73
CA ILE A 9 -24.94 -33.56 -15.31
C ILE A 9 -24.27 -32.31 -15.90
N MET A 10 -24.54 -31.99 -17.16
CA MET A 10 -24.06 -30.76 -17.82
C MET A 10 -24.62 -29.49 -17.17
N VAL A 11 -25.90 -29.49 -16.77
CA VAL A 11 -26.54 -28.35 -16.09
C VAL A 11 -25.95 -28.14 -14.68
N ILE A 12 -25.67 -29.23 -13.95
CA ILE A 12 -25.01 -29.16 -12.64
C ILE A 12 -23.57 -28.61 -12.75
N LEU A 13 -22.82 -29.01 -13.79
CA LEU A 13 -21.48 -28.48 -14.07
C LEU A 13 -21.51 -26.97 -14.42
N LEU A 14 -22.50 -26.52 -15.19
CA LEU A 14 -22.70 -25.11 -15.52
C LEU A 14 -23.03 -24.26 -14.29
N LEU A 15 -23.84 -24.77 -13.35
CA LEU A 15 -24.17 -24.09 -12.09
C LEU A 15 -22.99 -24.05 -11.11
N ALA A 16 -22.11 -25.05 -11.12
CA ALA A 16 -20.89 -25.05 -10.30
C ALA A 16 -19.87 -23.99 -10.74
N ASN A 17 -19.91 -23.54 -12.01
CA ASN A 17 -19.08 -22.44 -12.51
C ASN A 17 -19.59 -21.05 -12.09
N CYS A 18 -20.74 -20.93 -11.43
CA CYS A 18 -21.17 -19.67 -10.81
C CYS A 18 -20.45 -19.40 -9.47
N ALA A 19 -19.68 -20.36 -8.96
CA ALA A 19 -18.70 -20.15 -7.90
C ALA A 19 -17.32 -19.86 -8.50
N LEU A 20 -17.26 -18.94 -9.47
CA LEU A 20 -16.00 -18.27 -9.77
C LEU A 20 -15.56 -17.57 -8.49
N PRO A 21 -14.31 -17.76 -8.02
CA PRO A 21 -13.79 -16.95 -6.94
C PRO A 21 -13.95 -15.50 -7.38
N THR A 22 -14.56 -14.72 -6.49
CA THR A 22 -14.64 -13.27 -6.52
C THR A 22 -13.46 -12.71 -7.29
N LEU A 23 -13.77 -11.91 -8.31
CA LEU A 23 -12.83 -11.11 -9.10
C LEU A 23 -11.63 -10.71 -8.23
N ALA A 24 -10.57 -11.50 -8.25
CA ALA A 24 -9.33 -11.20 -7.55
C ALA A 24 -8.59 -10.19 -8.43
N HIS A 25 -9.19 -9.02 -8.57
CA HIS A 25 -8.74 -7.98 -9.48
C HIS A 25 -9.10 -6.62 -8.89
N LEU A 26 -8.08 -5.98 -8.31
CA LEU A 26 -7.91 -4.53 -8.16
C LEU A 26 -8.72 -3.74 -7.12
N ASP A 27 -9.57 -4.35 -6.30
CA ASP A 27 -10.18 -3.58 -5.21
C ASP A 27 -9.15 -3.39 -4.09
N ASP A 28 -8.74 -2.13 -3.87
CA ASP A 28 -7.87 -1.75 -2.77
C ASP A 28 -8.40 -2.36 -1.46
N SER A 29 -7.53 -2.94 -0.62
CA SER A 29 -7.94 -3.38 0.72
C SER A 29 -8.60 -2.21 1.48
N PRO A 30 -9.60 -2.44 2.36
CA PRO A 30 -10.22 -1.38 3.15
C PRO A 30 -9.21 -0.48 3.89
N ALA A 31 -8.08 -1.05 4.33
CA ALA A 31 -6.98 -0.31 4.94
C ALA A 31 -6.27 0.64 3.95
N VAL A 32 -6.08 0.20 2.70
CA VAL A 32 -5.52 1.05 1.63
C VAL A 32 -6.47 2.19 1.31
N VAL A 33 -7.77 1.92 1.16
CA VAL A 33 -8.79 2.94 0.90
C VAL A 33 -8.79 3.98 2.00
N GLU A 34 -8.77 3.56 3.27
CA GLU A 34 -8.78 4.47 4.40
C GLU A 34 -7.51 5.32 4.45
N CYS A 35 -6.33 4.72 4.29
CA CYS A 35 -5.08 5.46 4.24
C CYS A 35 -5.02 6.45 3.06
N LYS A 36 -5.56 6.08 1.89
CA LYS A 36 -5.61 6.94 0.70
C LYS A 36 -6.48 8.18 0.92
N LYS A 37 -7.60 8.09 1.65
CA LYS A 37 -8.45 9.26 1.94
C LYS A 37 -7.70 10.40 2.61
N HIS A 38 -6.71 10.05 3.43
CA HIS A 38 -5.96 11.01 4.25
C HIS A 38 -4.56 11.31 3.69
N PHE A 39 -4.07 10.55 2.70
CA PHE A 39 -2.74 10.72 2.15
C PHE A 39 -2.74 11.42 0.79
N SER A 40 -2.33 12.70 0.78
CA SER A 40 -2.18 13.46 -0.46
C SER A 40 -1.18 12.79 -1.42
N ILE A 41 -1.52 12.81 -2.72
CA ILE A 41 -0.66 12.32 -3.81
C ILE A 41 0.73 12.95 -3.76
N LYS A 42 0.82 14.25 -3.41
CA LYS A 42 2.11 14.95 -3.27
C LYS A 42 3.01 14.24 -2.24
N TYR A 43 2.46 13.96 -1.06
CA TYR A 43 3.23 13.36 0.03
C TYR A 43 3.59 11.90 -0.25
N ALA A 44 2.69 11.15 -0.89
CA ALA A 44 2.99 9.82 -1.39
C ALA A 44 4.17 9.83 -2.39
N PHE A 45 4.20 10.81 -3.29
CA PHE A 45 5.28 10.97 -4.27
C PHE A 45 6.62 11.36 -3.62
N ASP A 46 6.61 12.19 -2.58
CA ASP A 46 7.83 12.54 -1.84
C ASP A 46 8.41 11.33 -1.11
N VAL A 47 7.56 10.51 -0.48
CA VAL A 47 7.97 9.26 0.19
C VAL A 47 8.50 8.24 -0.83
N TYR A 48 7.84 8.10 -1.98
CA TYR A 48 8.32 7.29 -3.10
C TYR A 48 9.72 7.73 -3.56
N ASN A 49 9.91 9.03 -3.80
CA ASN A 49 11.19 9.55 -4.24
C ASN A 49 12.31 9.35 -3.21
N TYR A 50 12.01 9.43 -1.92
CA TYR A 50 12.98 9.11 -0.89
C TYR A 50 13.42 7.65 -0.99
N ILE A 51 12.46 6.72 -0.98
CA ILE A 51 12.74 5.28 -0.96
C ILE A 51 13.47 4.83 -2.24
N PHE A 52 12.95 5.22 -3.41
CA PHE A 52 13.35 4.63 -4.69
C PHE A 52 14.33 5.49 -5.48
N LYS A 53 14.35 6.82 -5.26
CA LYS A 53 15.20 7.75 -6.00
C LYS A 53 16.28 8.39 -5.13
N GLY A 54 16.31 8.10 -3.82
CA GLY A 54 17.29 8.65 -2.88
C GLY A 54 17.19 10.18 -2.71
N LYS A 55 16.02 10.77 -2.97
CA LYS A 55 15.79 12.20 -2.77
C LYS A 55 15.49 12.52 -1.31
N THR A 56 15.60 13.78 -0.94
CA THR A 56 15.18 14.27 0.38
C THR A 56 13.65 14.38 0.47
N ILE A 57 13.14 14.28 1.69
CA ILE A 57 11.73 14.53 2.03
C ILE A 57 11.62 15.86 2.79
N GLY A 58 10.58 16.64 2.51
CA GLY A 58 10.36 17.93 3.18
C GLY A 58 9.53 17.81 4.45
N ASP A 59 9.63 18.80 5.34
CA ASP A 59 8.99 18.81 6.66
C ASP A 59 7.47 18.63 6.61
N PHE A 60 6.78 19.25 5.65
CA PHE A 60 5.33 19.10 5.49
C PHE A 60 4.94 17.66 5.15
N SER A 61 5.70 17.02 4.26
CA SER A 61 5.50 15.63 3.87
C SER A 61 5.83 14.69 5.03
N CYS A 62 6.85 15.01 5.84
CA CYS A 62 7.13 14.28 7.08
C CYS A 62 6.02 14.40 8.12
N ARG A 63 5.49 15.62 8.37
CA ARG A 63 4.34 15.83 9.25
C ARG A 63 3.12 15.03 8.81
N ALA A 64 2.82 15.05 7.52
CA ALA A 64 1.71 14.28 6.97
C ALA A 64 1.92 12.77 7.11
N LEU A 65 3.12 12.26 6.82
CA LEU A 65 3.45 10.84 6.96
C LEU A 65 3.31 10.36 8.42
N VAL A 66 3.81 11.15 9.38
CA VAL A 66 3.71 10.84 10.80
C VAL A 66 2.26 10.89 11.29
N ALA A 67 1.47 11.88 10.84
CA ALA A 67 0.07 12.01 11.19
C ALA A 67 -0.79 10.82 10.72
N LEU A 68 -0.45 10.22 9.57
CA LEU A 68 -1.08 8.99 9.07
C LEU A 68 -0.65 7.75 9.85
N GLY A 69 0.54 7.79 10.43
CA GLY A 69 1.09 6.72 11.24
C GLY A 69 1.71 5.57 10.45
N ARG A 70 2.40 4.70 11.20
CA ARG A 70 3.14 3.55 10.66
C ARG A 70 2.28 2.54 9.90
N PRO A 71 1.02 2.26 10.29
CA PRO A 71 0.16 1.35 9.51
C PRO A 71 -0.04 1.82 8.06
N CYS A 72 -0.37 3.10 7.85
CA CYS A 72 -0.57 3.63 6.50
C CYS A 72 0.71 3.70 5.68
N HIS A 73 1.84 4.01 6.33
CA HIS A 73 3.16 3.92 5.70
C HIS A 73 3.45 2.49 5.21
N ASN A 74 3.23 1.49 6.05
CA ASN A 74 3.46 0.08 5.68
C ASN A 74 2.54 -0.35 4.53
N VAL A 75 1.27 0.05 4.56
CA VAL A 75 0.31 -0.22 3.47
C VAL A 75 0.81 0.37 2.15
N PHE A 76 1.28 1.62 2.16
CA PHE A 76 1.85 2.28 0.98
C PHE A 76 3.07 1.53 0.41
N VAL A 77 4.01 1.15 1.27
CA VAL A 77 5.22 0.42 0.89
C VAL A 77 4.85 -0.94 0.30
N ASN A 78 3.93 -1.66 0.94
CA ASN A 78 3.51 -2.99 0.51
C ASN A 78 2.81 -2.94 -0.86
N ASN A 79 1.98 -1.92 -1.08
CA ASN A 79 1.34 -1.70 -2.37
C ASN A 79 2.35 -1.28 -3.46
N THR A 80 3.47 -0.63 -3.10
CA THR A 80 4.50 -0.31 -4.10
C THR A 80 5.25 -1.55 -4.58
N PHE A 81 5.37 -2.58 -3.73
CA PHE A 81 5.94 -3.87 -4.13
C PHE A 81 5.09 -4.65 -5.14
N THR A 82 3.77 -4.43 -5.17
CA THR A 82 2.88 -5.18 -6.07
C THR A 82 2.86 -4.60 -7.48
N TYR A 83 3.10 -3.29 -7.65
CA TYR A 83 2.91 -2.62 -8.94
C TYR A 83 4.18 -2.41 -9.76
N GLU A 84 5.36 -2.12 -9.19
CA GLU A 84 6.46 -1.60 -10.03
C GLU A 84 7.91 -1.98 -9.68
N HIS A 85 8.21 -2.58 -8.52
CA HIS A 85 9.61 -2.64 -8.08
C HIS A 85 10.08 -4.08 -7.81
N THR A 86 10.74 -4.69 -8.80
CA THR A 86 11.51 -5.95 -8.69
C THR A 86 12.87 -5.77 -8.00
N GLY A 87 13.09 -4.62 -7.37
CA GLY A 87 14.32 -4.34 -6.61
C GLY A 87 14.46 -5.20 -5.36
N ASN A 88 15.60 -5.09 -4.69
CA ASN A 88 15.86 -5.81 -3.45
C ASN A 88 14.85 -5.37 -2.37
N ARG A 89 13.88 -6.25 -2.06
CA ARG A 89 12.79 -5.98 -1.10
C ARG A 89 13.33 -5.57 0.27
N THR A 90 14.38 -6.22 0.74
CA THR A 90 15.01 -5.90 2.03
C THR A 90 15.59 -4.49 2.03
N ALA A 91 16.28 -4.09 0.97
CA ALA A 91 16.84 -2.74 0.85
C ALA A 91 15.75 -1.67 0.75
N ILE A 92 14.67 -1.94 -0.01
CA ILE A 92 13.52 -1.05 -0.11
C ILE A 92 12.83 -0.90 1.25
N GLN A 93 12.61 -2.01 1.95
CA GLN A 93 12.02 -2.00 3.29
C GLN A 93 12.89 -1.21 4.28
N ALA A 94 14.21 -1.39 4.26
CA ALA A 94 15.13 -0.63 5.10
C ALA A 94 15.03 0.88 4.85
N ARG A 95 14.94 1.31 3.58
CA ARG A 95 14.74 2.72 3.24
C ARG A 95 13.36 3.25 3.63
N ALA A 96 12.33 2.40 3.53
CA ALA A 96 11.00 2.73 4.01
C ALA A 96 10.97 2.94 5.52
N ASP A 97 11.67 2.10 6.29
CA ASP A 97 11.79 2.29 7.74
C ASP A 97 12.61 3.52 8.08
N GLN A 98 13.68 3.78 7.33
CA GLN A 98 14.51 4.97 7.47
C GLN A 98 13.70 6.27 7.29
N VAL A 99 12.88 6.38 6.23
CA VAL A 99 12.11 7.62 5.99
C VAL A 99 11.09 7.87 7.10
N PHE A 100 10.43 6.83 7.60
CA PHE A 100 9.46 6.98 8.67
C PHE A 100 10.13 7.43 9.97
N ASN A 101 11.25 6.79 10.35
CA ASN A 101 11.99 7.16 11.55
C ASN A 101 12.59 8.57 11.44
N HIS A 102 13.12 8.94 10.27
CA HIS A 102 13.58 10.29 10.00
C HIS A 102 12.48 11.32 10.21
N CYS A 103 11.27 11.07 9.69
CA CYS A 103 10.15 11.97 9.86
C CYS A 103 9.67 12.07 11.31
N ILE A 104 9.65 10.98 12.07
CA ILE A 104 9.34 11.02 13.51
C ILE A 104 10.28 11.99 14.23
N ILE A 105 11.59 11.87 14.00
CA ILE A 105 12.60 12.74 14.61
C ILE A 105 12.40 14.18 14.15
N ALA A 106 12.27 14.43 12.84
CA ALA A 106 12.09 15.76 12.27
C ALA A 106 10.83 16.47 12.83
N THR A 107 9.76 15.72 13.10
CA THR A 107 8.53 16.28 13.68
C THR A 107 8.59 16.52 15.18
N SER A 108 9.52 15.88 15.89
CA SER A 108 9.72 16.07 17.34
C SER A 108 10.56 17.30 17.68
N ILE A 109 11.29 17.85 16.70
CA ILE A 109 12.13 19.04 16.88
C ILE A 109 11.26 20.28 16.68
N PRO A 110 11.12 21.17 17.69
CA PRO A 110 10.38 22.41 17.52
C PRO A 110 11.08 23.28 16.45
N PRO A 111 10.32 24.02 15.63
CA PRO A 111 10.91 24.87 14.59
C PRO A 111 11.86 25.89 15.24
N PRO A 112 13.00 26.21 14.63
CA PRO A 112 14.02 27.08 15.21
C PRO A 112 13.46 28.46 15.65
N SER A 113 12.39 28.91 15.00
CA SER A 113 11.65 30.14 15.32
C SER A 113 10.86 30.12 16.64
N SER A 114 10.77 28.98 17.32
CA SER A 114 10.04 28.82 18.60
C SER A 114 10.94 28.77 19.84
N LEU A 115 12.25 28.97 19.65
CA LEU A 115 13.27 29.03 20.71
C LEU A 115 13.76 30.46 21.02
N SER A 116 13.10 31.48 20.47
CA SER A 116 13.43 32.91 20.64
C SER A 116 12.49 33.59 21.62
#